data_AF-A0A4Y2G786-F1
#
_entry.id   AF-A0A4Y2G786-F1
#
_cell.length_a   1.000
_cell.length_b   1.000
_cell.length_c   1.000
_cell.angle_alpha   90.00
_cell.angle_beta   90.00
_cell.angle_gamma   90.00
#
_symmetry.space_group_name_H-M   'P 1'
#
loop_
_entity.id
_entity.type
_entity.pdbx_description
1 polymer ?
#
loop_
_entity_poly.entity_id
_entity_poly.type
_entity_poly.pdbx_seq_one_letter_code
_entity_poly.pdbx_strand_id
1 'polypeptide(L)'
;MREFAVKSNSSHPKVLDHFKQFGKPKHLDKRVPHELRENRKVRCYEVCSALVLCDNTDPFFDHIGTCDIKWIVYNNRRHSAQWPRQVSTNTSQSRRWSKERIC
;
A
#
# COMPACT_ATOMS: atom_id res chain seq x y z
N MET A 1 1.64 -16.10 -11.09
CA MET A 1 0.87 -17.35 -11.30
C MET A 1 0.91 -17.85 -12.74
N ARG A 2 0.69 -17.00 -13.76
CA ARG A 2 0.87 -17.39 -15.17
C ARG A 2 2.31 -17.82 -15.50
N GLU A 3 3.30 -17.05 -15.04
CA GLU A 3 4.72 -17.40 -15.19
C GLU A 3 5.07 -18.74 -14.52
N PHE A 4 4.46 -19.03 -13.36
CA PHE A 4 4.64 -20.30 -12.68
C PHE A 4 4.07 -21.46 -13.50
N ALA A 5 2.87 -21.30 -14.07
CA ALA A 5 2.24 -22.29 -14.93
C ALA A 5 3.09 -22.61 -16.18
N VAL A 6 3.71 -21.59 -16.78
CA VAL A 6 4.67 -21.77 -17.88
C VAL A 6 5.90 -22.53 -17.40
N LYS A 7 6.49 -22.15 -16.26
CA LYS A 7 7.67 -22.82 -15.70
C LYS A 7 7.41 -24.27 -15.30
N SER A 8 6.20 -24.58 -14.84
CA SER A 8 5.79 -25.93 -14.43
C SER A 8 5.13 -26.75 -15.53
N ASN A 9 5.11 -26.28 -16.80
CA ASN A 9 4.45 -26.93 -17.93
C ASN A 9 3.02 -27.41 -17.62
N SER A 10 2.28 -26.65 -16.81
CA SER A 10 0.96 -27.04 -16.34
C SER A 10 -0.05 -25.95 -16.64
N SER A 11 -1.33 -26.35 -16.75
CA SER A 11 -2.39 -25.38 -17.07
C SER A 11 -2.61 -24.42 -15.90
N HIS A 12 -2.81 -23.13 -16.22
CA HIS A 12 -3.02 -22.07 -15.23
C HIS A 12 -4.10 -22.35 -14.15
N PRO A 13 -5.26 -22.98 -14.45
CA PRO A 13 -6.25 -23.32 -13.43
C PRO A 13 -5.72 -24.38 -12.45
N LYS A 14 -4.98 -25.38 -12.95
CA LYS A 14 -4.40 -26.44 -12.11
C LYS A 14 -3.43 -25.86 -11.09
N VAL A 15 -2.58 -24.92 -11.51
CA VAL A 15 -1.69 -24.19 -10.60
C VAL A 15 -2.49 -23.44 -9.52
N LEU A 16 -3.56 -22.75 -9.89
CA LEU A 16 -4.39 -22.03 -8.91
C LEU A 16 -5.04 -22.97 -7.90
N ASP A 17 -5.54 -24.13 -8.33
CA ASP A 17 -6.17 -25.10 -7.43
C ASP A 17 -5.15 -25.72 -6.48
N HIS A 18 -3.93 -26.02 -6.93
CA HIS A 18 -2.85 -26.44 -6.04
C HIS A 18 -2.48 -25.37 -5.01
N PHE A 19 -2.44 -24.08 -5.38
CA PHE A 19 -2.17 -22.99 -4.43
C PHE A 19 -3.30 -22.82 -3.40
N LYS A 20 -4.55 -23.05 -3.80
CA LYS A 20 -5.69 -23.08 -2.87
C LYS A 20 -5.58 -24.26 -1.89
N GLN A 21 -5.24 -25.45 -2.37
CA GLN A 21 -5.02 -26.64 -1.54
C GLN A 21 -3.87 -26.43 -0.54
N PHE A 22 -2.82 -25.72 -0.96
CA PHE A 22 -1.69 -25.36 -0.10
C PHE A 22 -2.03 -24.26 0.93
N GLY A 23 -3.23 -23.68 0.89
CA GLY A 23 -3.63 -22.62 1.81
C GLY A 23 -2.87 -21.31 1.63
N LYS A 24 -2.24 -21.07 0.46
CA LYS A 24 -1.59 -19.80 0.13
C LYS A 24 -2.55 -18.95 -0.70
N PRO A 25 -3.32 -18.04 -0.08
CA PRO A 25 -4.15 -17.13 -0.83
C PRO A 25 -3.28 -16.18 -1.65
N LYS A 26 -3.81 -15.70 -2.77
CA LYS A 26 -3.17 -14.68 -3.57
C LYS A 26 -3.22 -13.35 -2.82
N HIS A 27 -2.14 -13.01 -2.11
CA HIS A 27 -1.98 -11.69 -1.50
C HIS A 27 -1.67 -10.65 -2.57
N LEU A 28 -2.22 -9.45 -2.38
CA LEU A 28 -1.78 -8.26 -3.10
C LEU A 28 -0.49 -7.76 -2.45
N ASP A 29 0.45 -7.31 -3.28
CA ASP A 29 1.68 -6.72 -2.79
C ASP A 29 1.37 -5.46 -1.97
N LYS A 30 2.04 -5.32 -0.83
CA LYS A 30 1.91 -4.15 0.02
C LYS A 30 2.59 -2.98 -0.69
N ARG A 31 1.88 -1.86 -0.83
CA ARG A 31 2.47 -0.63 -1.38
C ARG A 31 3.48 -0.07 -0.39
N VAL A 32 4.77 -0.20 -0.71
CA VAL A 32 5.85 0.45 0.03
C VAL A 32 6.09 1.84 -0.59
N PRO A 33 6.09 2.94 0.19
CA PRO A 33 6.22 4.30 -0.37
C PRO A 33 7.52 4.52 -1.14
N HIS A 34 8.63 3.92 -0.68
CA HIS A 34 9.94 4.03 -1.31
C HIS A 34 10.85 2.86 -0.95
N GLU A 35 11.60 2.36 -1.93
CA GLU A 35 12.65 1.38 -1.70
C GLU A 35 13.86 2.05 -1.01
N LEU A 36 14.08 1.71 0.25
CA LEU A 36 15.20 2.26 1.02
C LEU A 36 16.52 1.56 0.65
N ARG A 37 17.57 2.35 0.42
CA ARG A 37 18.97 1.87 0.34
C ARG A 37 19.44 1.32 1.69
N GLU A 38 20.39 0.38 1.71
CA GLU A 38 20.89 -0.22 2.97
C GLU A 38 21.29 0.83 4.00
N ASN A 39 22.05 1.85 3.59
CA ASN A 39 22.52 2.89 4.51
C ASN A 39 21.38 3.66 5.18
N ARG A 40 20.26 3.89 4.48
CA ARG A 40 19.07 4.55 5.05
C ARG A 40 18.37 3.62 6.05
N LYS A 41 18.34 2.30 5.79
CA LYS A 41 17.77 1.32 6.72
C LYS A 41 18.58 1.27 8.02
N VAL A 42 19.90 1.23 7.93
CA VAL A 42 20.79 1.22 9.11
C VAL A 42 20.60 2.50 9.93
N ARG A 43 20.63 3.66 9.28
CA ARG A 43 20.40 4.94 9.96
C ARG A 43 19.02 5.00 10.62
N CYS A 44 17.96 4.53 9.94
CA CYS A 44 16.63 4.46 10.54
C CYS A 44 16.62 3.53 11.77
N TYR A 45 17.28 2.38 11.69
CA TYR A 45 17.38 1.43 12.81
C TYR A 45 18.09 2.05 14.02
N GLU A 46 19.25 2.67 13.81
CA GLU A 46 20.04 3.31 14.86
C GLU A 46 19.22 4.41 15.55
N VAL A 47 18.62 5.32 14.78
CA VAL A 47 17.79 6.41 15.33
C VAL A 47 16.59 5.86 16.10
N CYS A 48 15.87 4.88 15.56
CA CYS A 48 14.74 4.27 16.26
C CYS A 48 15.17 3.58 17.57
N SER A 49 16.31 2.86 17.57
CA SER A 49 16.81 2.21 18.78
C SER A 49 17.18 3.20 19.88
N ALA A 50 17.80 4.34 19.51
CA ALA A 50 18.11 5.41 20.45
C ALA A 50 16.85 6.06 21.01
N LEU A 51 15.86 6.36 20.16
CA LEU A 51 14.59 6.96 20.60
C LEU A 51 13.83 6.04 21.57
N VAL A 52 13.79 4.74 21.30
CA VAL A 52 13.16 3.77 22.22
C VAL A 52 13.91 3.70 23.55
N LEU A 53 15.24 3.74 23.54
CA LEU A 53 16.02 3.74 24.78
C LEU A 53 15.76 5.01 25.60
N CYS A 54 15.76 6.19 24.95
CA CYS A 54 15.48 7.45 25.60
C CYS A 54 14.08 7.49 26.22
N ASP A 55 13.07 6.93 25.54
CA ASP A 55 11.70 6.93 26.02
C ASP A 55 11.53 6.06 27.28
N ASN A 56 12.24 4.94 27.35
CA ASN A 56 12.24 4.09 28.54
C ASN A 56 12.91 4.76 29.76
N THR A 57 13.83 5.69 29.55
CA THR A 57 14.53 6.41 30.63
C THR A 57 13.81 7.66 31.07
N ASP A 58 13.22 8.41 30.14
CA ASP A 58 12.46 9.63 30.39
C ASP A 58 11.40 9.80 29.27
N PRO A 59 10.10 9.68 29.58
CA PRO A 59 9.04 9.74 28.58
C PRO A 59 8.97 11.12 27.91
N PHE A 60 9.42 11.20 26.65
CA PHE A 60 9.48 12.47 25.93
C PHE A 60 8.38 12.61 24.87
N PHE A 61 7.64 11.55 24.55
CA PHE A 61 6.58 11.58 23.54
C PHE A 61 5.47 12.58 23.87
N ASP A 62 5.14 12.76 25.15
CA ASP A 62 4.10 13.70 25.61
C ASP A 62 4.46 15.17 25.31
N HIS A 63 5.75 15.46 25.09
CA HIS A 63 6.25 16.79 24.79
C HIS A 63 6.42 17.03 23.27
N ILE A 64 6.27 16.02 22.42
CA ILE A 64 6.47 16.16 20.98
C ILE A 64 5.17 16.60 20.29
N GLY A 65 5.16 17.85 19.82
CA GLY A 65 4.20 18.31 18.81
C GLY A 65 4.66 17.92 17.40
N THR A 66 3.94 17.02 16.73
CA THR A 66 4.19 16.68 15.32
C THR A 66 3.33 17.52 14.39
N CYS A 67 3.93 18.01 13.30
CA CYS A 67 3.23 18.74 12.25
C CYS A 67 3.61 18.16 10.88
N ASP A 68 2.61 17.86 10.04
CA ASP A 68 2.82 17.45 8.65
C ASP A 68 1.77 18.10 7.72
N ILE A 69 2.16 18.38 6.48
CA ILE A 69 1.27 19.01 5.50
C ILE A 69 0.65 17.95 4.61
N LYS A 70 -0.67 17.82 4.70
CA LYS A 70 -1.45 16.88 3.89
C LYS A 70 -2.24 17.58 2.80
N TRP A 71 -2.05 17.14 1.57
CA TRP A 71 -2.88 17.57 0.44
C TRP A 71 -4.28 16.95 0.53
N ILE A 72 -5.32 17.77 0.66
CA ILE A 72 -6.72 17.34 0.55
C ILE A 72 -7.15 17.50 -0.90
N VAL A 73 -7.48 16.39 -1.55
CA VAL A 73 -7.97 16.39 -2.93
C VAL A 73 -9.50 16.53 -2.92
N TYR A 74 -10.03 17.58 -3.58
CA TYR A 74 -11.46 17.90 -3.61
C TYR A 74 -12.34 16.74 -4.08
N ASN A 75 -11.88 15.94 -5.05
CA ASN A 75 -12.61 14.79 -5.60
C ASN A 75 -11.86 13.47 -5.37
N ASN A 76 -11.72 13.06 -4.11
CA ASN A 76 -11.17 11.75 -3.74
C ASN A 76 -12.24 10.65 -3.74
N ARG A 77 -12.90 10.42 -4.89
CA ARG A 77 -13.89 9.35 -5.03
C ARG A 77 -13.21 7.99 -4.85
N ARG A 78 -13.44 7.34 -3.71
CA ARG A 78 -13.02 5.96 -3.48
C ARG A 78 -13.80 5.04 -4.42
N HIS A 79 -13.13 4.09 -5.07
CA HIS A 79 -13.83 3.03 -5.79
C HIS A 79 -14.69 2.28 -4.77
N SER A 80 -16.01 2.41 -4.87
CA SER A 80 -16.93 1.58 -4.12
C SER A 80 -16.73 0.14 -4.56
N ALA A 81 -16.57 -0.80 -3.62
CA ALA A 81 -16.51 -2.24 -3.88
C ALA A 81 -17.89 -2.79 -4.26
N GLN A 82 -18.63 -2.07 -5.11
CA GLN A 82 -19.88 -2.54 -5.68
C GLN A 82 -19.52 -3.54 -6.78
N TRP A 83 -19.98 -4.77 -6.62
CA TRP A 83 -19.95 -5.75 -7.68
C TRP A 83 -20.83 -5.25 -8.82
N PRO A 84 -20.33 -5.12 -10.05
CA PRO A 84 -21.20 -4.84 -11.18
C PRO A 84 -22.20 -6.00 -11.27
N ARG A 85 -23.49 -5.71 -11.10
CA ARG A 85 -24.52 -6.57 -11.70
C ARG A 85 -24.24 -6.57 -13.20
N GLN A 86 -24.27 -7.72 -13.85
CA GLN A 86 -24.01 -7.85 -15.27
C GLN A 86 -25.07 -7.09 -16.09
N VAL A 87 -24.90 -5.78 -16.25
CA VAL A 87 -25.60 -4.96 -17.25
C VAL A 87 -24.63 -3.86 -17.69
N SER A 88 -24.39 -3.81 -19.00
CA SER A 88 -23.53 -2.86 -19.69
C SER A 88 -24.12 -1.45 -19.66
N THR A 89 -23.34 -0.45 -19.25
CA THR A 89 -23.38 0.87 -19.90
C THR A 89 -22.05 1.60 -19.71
N ASN A 90 -21.50 2.04 -20.83
CA ASN A 90 -20.35 2.92 -20.91
C ASN A 90 -20.77 4.34 -20.58
N THR A 91 -20.02 5.06 -19.76
CA THR A 91 -20.04 6.53 -19.77
C THR A 91 -18.64 7.05 -19.47
N SER A 92 -17.96 7.48 -20.52
CA SER A 92 -16.70 8.22 -20.42
C SER A 92 -17.01 9.67 -20.07
N GLN A 93 -16.52 10.15 -18.92
CA GLN A 93 -16.46 11.59 -18.64
C GLN A 93 -15.00 12.04 -18.53
N SER A 94 -14.64 12.97 -19.40
CA SER A 94 -13.40 13.77 -19.39
C SER A 94 -13.29 14.57 -18.09
N ARG A 95 -12.08 14.66 -17.50
CA ARG A 95 -11.84 15.39 -16.24
C ARG A 95 -10.70 16.40 -16.38
N ARG A 96 -11.03 17.68 -16.24
CA ARG A 96 -10.10 18.78 -15.99
C ARG A 96 -10.03 19.03 -14.48
N TRP A 97 -8.82 19.18 -13.93
CA TRP A 97 -8.57 19.32 -12.50
C TRP A 97 -8.27 20.77 -12.14
N SER A 98 -8.80 21.25 -11.01
CA SER A 98 -8.41 22.51 -10.36
C SER A 98 -7.89 22.20 -8.95
N LYS A 99 -6.80 22.85 -8.53
CA LYS A 99 -6.13 22.67 -7.24
C LYS A 99 -6.10 24.02 -6.52
N GLU A 100 -6.48 24.05 -5.25
CA GLU A 100 -6.30 25.20 -4.36
C GLU A 100 -5.55 24.77 -3.10
N ARG A 101 -4.83 25.73 -2.50
CA ARG A 101 -3.96 25.54 -1.33
C ARG A 101 -4.61 26.26 -0.15
N ILE A 102 -4.67 25.62 1.02
CA ILE A 102 -5.11 26.24 2.27
C ILE A 102 -3.97 26.13 3.27
N CYS A 103 -3.65 27.26 3.91
CA CYS A 103 -2.65 27.38 4.97
C CYS A 103 -3.22 26.91 6.31
#